data_AF-A0A935T941-F1
#
_entry.id   AF-A0A935T941-F1
#
_cell.length_a   1.000
_cell.length_b   1.000
_cell.length_c   1.000
_cell.angle_alpha   90.00
_cell.angle_beta   90.00
_cell.angle_gamma   90.00
#
_symmetry.space_group_name_H-M   'P 1'
#
loop_
_entity.id
_entity.type
_entity.pdbx_description
1 polymer ?
#
loop_
_entity_poly.entity_id
_entity_poly.type
_entity_poly.pdbx_seq_one_letter_code
_entity_poly.pdbx_strand_id
1 'polypeptide(L)'
;MEISQVSQAVQQDAVTVIFVNVLLQQLGLPVPAVPTLLLAGSLAATPGDLGKVLAAAIVASVIADWIWYRAGRVFGYRVLTGLCKLSINPASCVSQTEARFIRWGVSSLVVGKFIPGFSTVAPPIAGALRMSLPGFLLAAGAGASLWAGLALGAGWILKDTVQASIIALDRHTGTALAIGLPIFGAWLGWKLWQKYRFRRFCAVPHITPAELIAALNAEQPPLLLDLRGTTMIAETGPVPGARVAEHDRLHGAVGDWPKSRPIVTLCACPEDAGAIQAARHLLKEGYLSVRPLQGGYDAWMAATRNNNPRQ
;
A
#
# COMPACT_ATOMS: atom_id res chain seq x y z
N MET A 1 -30.53 29.66 27.44
CA MET A 1 -29.65 28.55 27.02
C MET A 1 -28.57 28.43 28.06
N GLU A 2 -28.48 27.30 28.76
CA GLU A 2 -27.42 27.12 29.75
C GLU A 2 -26.07 26.86 29.08
N ILE A 3 -24.98 27.36 29.67
CA ILE A 3 -23.60 27.20 29.16
C ILE A 3 -23.24 25.70 29.02
N SER A 4 -23.81 24.85 29.87
CA SER A 4 -23.72 23.39 29.82
C SER A 4 -24.29 22.80 28.51
N GLN A 5 -25.44 23.31 28.04
CA GLN A 5 -26.08 22.86 26.81
C GLN A 5 -25.28 23.24 25.57
N VAL A 6 -24.70 24.45 25.55
CA VAL A 6 -23.85 24.92 24.44
C VAL A 6 -22.56 24.11 24.38
N SER A 7 -21.93 23.84 25.53
CA SER A 7 -20.73 23.00 25.60
C SER A 7 -21.00 21.57 25.13
N GLN A 8 -22.13 20.98 25.51
CA GLN A 8 -22.49 19.62 25.13
C GLN A 8 -22.78 19.48 23.62
N ALA A 9 -23.46 20.46 23.02
CA ALA A 9 -23.72 20.47 21.58
C ALA A 9 -22.42 20.58 20.76
N VAL A 10 -21.54 21.53 21.14
CA VAL A 10 -20.23 21.71 20.48
C VAL A 10 -19.35 20.45 20.60
N GLN A 11 -19.42 19.74 21.73
CA GLN A 11 -18.71 18.47 21.91
C GLN A 11 -19.25 17.34 21.04
N GLN A 12 -20.57 17.21 20.90
CA GLN A 12 -21.18 16.18 20.05
C GLN A 12 -20.83 16.39 18.57
N ASP A 13 -20.83 17.64 18.13
CA ASP A 13 -20.40 18.01 16.78
C ASP A 13 -18.91 17.71 16.59
N ALA A 14 -18.05 18.05 17.55
CA ALA A 14 -16.62 17.75 17.49
C ALA A 14 -16.33 16.25 17.42
N VAL A 15 -17.00 15.43 18.24
CA VAL A 15 -16.83 13.97 18.22
C VAL A 15 -17.23 13.38 16.87
N THR A 16 -18.36 13.83 16.31
CA THR A 16 -18.88 13.34 15.02
C THR A 16 -17.97 13.76 13.87
N VAL A 17 -17.54 15.02 13.84
CA VAL A 17 -16.62 15.55 12.82
C VAL A 17 -15.30 14.79 12.83
N ILE A 18 -14.72 14.55 14.02
CA ILE A 18 -13.47 13.79 14.15
C ILE A 18 -13.66 12.35 13.72
N PHE A 19 -14.75 11.70 14.14
CA PHE A 19 -15.06 10.34 13.73
C PHE A 19 -15.11 10.22 12.20
N VAL A 20 -15.90 11.07 11.53
CA VAL A 20 -16.07 11.03 10.07
C VAL A 20 -14.76 11.37 9.37
N ASN A 21 -14.04 12.41 9.81
CA ASN A 21 -12.80 12.83 9.15
C ASN A 21 -11.71 11.75 9.25
N VAL A 22 -11.52 11.16 10.45
CA VAL A 22 -10.56 10.06 10.64
C VAL A 22 -10.97 8.83 9.84
N LEU A 23 -12.26 8.48 9.82
CA LEU A 23 -12.78 7.36 9.04
C LEU A 23 -12.49 7.54 7.54
N LEU A 24 -12.82 8.71 6.99
CA LEU A 24 -12.58 9.03 5.58
C LEU A 24 -11.09 9.03 5.23
N GLN A 25 -10.23 9.63 6.07
CA GLN A 25 -8.79 9.60 5.83
C GLN A 25 -8.26 8.16 5.82
N GLN A 26 -8.66 7.34 6.80
CA GLN A 26 -8.18 5.96 6.91
C GLN A 26 -8.73 5.06 5.80
N LEU A 27 -9.88 5.40 5.21
CA LEU A 27 -10.39 4.78 3.98
C LEU A 27 -9.63 5.21 2.71
N GLY A 28 -8.69 6.15 2.81
CA GLY A 28 -7.81 6.57 1.72
C GLY A 28 -8.22 7.87 1.02
N LEU A 29 -9.19 8.61 1.57
CA LEU A 29 -9.51 9.94 1.05
C LEU A 29 -8.41 10.94 1.48
N PRO A 30 -8.04 11.92 0.63
CA PRO A 30 -7.00 12.90 0.93
C PRO A 30 -7.53 14.02 1.85
N VAL A 31 -8.05 13.66 3.03
CA VAL A 31 -8.55 14.61 4.03
C VAL A 31 -7.55 14.70 5.20
N PRO A 32 -7.24 15.91 5.71
CA PRO A 32 -6.22 16.09 6.75
C PRO A 32 -6.82 15.90 8.16
N ALA A 33 -6.68 14.71 8.76
CA ALA A 33 -7.19 14.44 10.11
C ALA A 33 -6.28 14.97 11.22
N VAL A 34 -4.94 15.00 11.04
CA VAL A 34 -4.02 15.50 12.07
C VAL A 34 -4.31 16.95 12.47
N PRO A 35 -4.52 17.91 11.55
CA PRO A 35 -4.93 19.26 11.91
C PRO A 35 -6.25 19.31 12.68
N THR A 36 -7.25 18.49 12.28
CA THR A 36 -8.52 18.46 13.01
C THR A 36 -8.39 17.86 14.40
N LEU A 37 -7.52 16.86 14.60
CA LEU A 37 -7.23 16.29 15.91
C LEU A 37 -6.48 17.29 16.80
N LEU A 38 -5.52 18.05 16.24
CA LEU A 38 -4.83 19.12 16.97
C LEU A 38 -5.82 20.20 17.43
N LEU A 39 -6.73 20.63 16.55
CA LEU A 39 -7.77 21.60 16.87
C LEU A 39 -8.75 21.06 17.92
N ALA A 40 -9.22 19.81 17.78
CA ALA A 40 -10.10 19.21 18.77
C ALA A 40 -9.42 19.07 20.14
N GLY A 41 -8.11 18.78 20.17
CA GLY A 41 -7.31 18.75 21.38
C GLY A 41 -7.19 20.13 22.05
N SER A 42 -6.96 21.19 21.26
CA SER A 42 -6.82 22.56 21.80
C SER A 42 -8.12 23.15 22.34
N LEU A 43 -9.27 22.69 21.81
CA LEU A 43 -10.61 23.08 22.27
C LEU A 43 -11.16 22.22 23.41
N ALA A 44 -10.49 21.12 23.76
CA ALA A 44 -10.96 20.23 24.82
C ALA A 44 -10.88 20.92 26.20
N ALA A 45 -12.05 21.16 26.79
CA ALA A 45 -12.16 21.83 28.09
C ALA A 45 -11.77 20.91 29.26
N THR A 46 -11.99 19.61 29.14
CA THR A 46 -11.72 18.63 30.19
C THR A 46 -11.02 17.37 29.65
N PRO A 47 -10.29 16.62 30.50
CA PRO A 47 -9.73 15.32 30.13
C PRO A 47 -10.79 14.31 29.66
N GLY A 48 -12.02 14.40 30.18
CA GLY A 48 -13.13 13.53 29.77
C GLY A 48 -13.55 13.78 28.32
N ASP A 49 -13.54 15.03 27.88
CA ASP A 49 -13.91 15.39 26.51
C ASP A 49 -12.83 14.98 25.51
N LEU A 50 -11.56 15.13 25.90
CA LEU A 50 -10.43 14.60 25.15
C LEU A 50 -10.51 13.07 25.01
N GLY A 51 -10.93 12.38 26.07
CA GLY A 51 -11.19 10.94 26.05
C GLY A 51 -12.28 10.53 25.06
N LYS A 52 -13.40 11.26 24.99
CA LYS A 52 -14.48 10.98 24.01
C LYS A 52 -14.00 11.14 22.57
N VAL A 53 -13.27 12.22 22.28
CA VAL A 53 -12.73 12.49 20.94
C VAL A 53 -11.66 11.45 20.56
N LEU A 54 -10.79 11.08 21.50
CA LEU A 54 -9.81 10.01 21.31
C LEU A 54 -10.48 8.67 21.02
N ALA A 55 -11.50 8.30 21.80
CA ALA A 55 -12.26 7.07 21.58
C ALA A 55 -12.91 7.06 20.19
N ALA A 56 -13.51 8.17 19.77
CA ALA A 56 -14.10 8.30 18.44
C ALA A 56 -13.07 8.16 17.32
N ALA A 57 -11.90 8.79 17.45
CA ALA A 57 -10.80 8.65 16.49
C ALA A 57 -10.27 7.20 16.41
N ILE A 58 -10.12 6.52 17.55
CA ILE A 58 -9.69 5.12 17.61
C ILE A 58 -10.73 4.22 16.91
N VAL A 59 -12.01 4.36 17.27
CA VAL A 59 -13.08 3.52 16.69
C VAL A 59 -13.19 3.76 15.19
N ALA A 60 -13.22 5.01 14.73
CA ALA A 60 -13.23 5.36 13.31
C ALA A 60 -12.06 4.71 12.55
N SER A 61 -10.87 4.82 13.14
CA SER A 61 -9.67 4.25 12.55
C SER A 61 -9.69 2.72 12.50
N VAL A 62 -10.12 2.05 13.58
CA VAL A 62 -10.17 0.59 13.63
C VAL A 62 -11.24 0.05 12.66
N ILE A 63 -12.36 0.75 12.48
CA ILE A 63 -13.38 0.40 11.48
C ILE A 63 -12.78 0.44 10.06
N ALA A 64 -12.10 1.52 9.69
CA ALA A 64 -11.45 1.62 8.38
C ALA A 64 -10.37 0.53 8.19
N ASP A 65 -9.50 0.36 9.18
CA ASP A 65 -8.43 -0.63 9.13
C ASP A 65 -9.01 -2.06 9.03
N TRP A 66 -10.12 -2.34 9.71
CA TRP A 66 -10.86 -3.62 9.62
C TRP A 66 -11.48 -3.85 8.24
N ILE A 67 -12.07 -2.83 7.61
CA ILE A 67 -12.61 -2.92 6.24
C ILE A 67 -11.49 -3.33 5.28
N TRP A 68 -10.34 -2.66 5.37
CA TRP A 68 -9.17 -2.98 4.54
C TRP A 68 -8.59 -4.37 4.83
N TYR A 69 -8.48 -4.75 6.11
CA TYR A 69 -8.05 -6.08 6.51
C TYR A 69 -8.98 -7.16 5.96
N ARG A 70 -10.30 -6.97 6.04
CA ARG A 70 -11.26 -7.92 5.49
C ARG A 70 -11.18 -7.99 3.98
N ALA A 71 -11.02 -6.85 3.30
CA ALA A 71 -10.78 -6.81 1.86
C ALA A 71 -9.52 -7.60 1.49
N GLY A 72 -8.41 -7.40 2.20
CA GLY A 72 -7.17 -8.15 2.01
C GLY A 72 -7.33 -9.65 2.28
N ARG A 73 -8.10 -10.03 3.29
CA ARG A 73 -8.35 -11.44 3.63
C ARG A 73 -9.23 -12.17 2.62
N VAL A 74 -10.21 -11.50 2.04
CA VAL A 74 -11.16 -12.09 1.06
C VAL A 74 -10.59 -12.07 -0.35
N PHE A 75 -9.99 -10.95 -0.77
CA PHE A 75 -9.52 -10.75 -2.14
C PHE A 75 -8.01 -10.94 -2.30
N GLY A 76 -7.28 -11.19 -1.21
CA GLY A 76 -5.84 -11.43 -1.21
C GLY A 76 -5.05 -10.29 -1.83
N TYR A 77 -4.02 -10.68 -2.59
CA TYR A 77 -3.14 -9.77 -3.31
C TYR A 77 -3.82 -8.90 -4.37
N ARG A 78 -5.05 -9.20 -4.79
CA ARG A 78 -5.78 -8.40 -5.79
C ARG A 78 -6.10 -6.98 -5.29
N VAL A 79 -6.40 -6.83 -3.99
CA VAL A 79 -6.59 -5.51 -3.36
C VAL A 79 -5.29 -4.72 -3.38
N LEU A 80 -4.17 -5.40 -3.13
CA LEU A 80 -2.84 -4.80 -3.13
C LEU A 80 -2.42 -4.36 -4.53
N THR A 81 -2.70 -5.18 -5.55
CA THR A 81 -2.53 -4.83 -6.97
C THR A 81 -3.38 -3.59 -7.32
N GLY A 82 -4.60 -3.48 -6.81
CA GLY A 82 -5.45 -2.28 -6.97
C GLY A 82 -4.85 -1.02 -6.34
N LEU A 83 -4.44 -1.09 -5.08
CA LEU A 83 -3.84 0.04 -4.35
C LEU A 83 -2.47 0.44 -4.92
N CYS A 84 -1.62 -0.53 -5.23
CA CYS A 84 -0.29 -0.30 -5.78
C CYS A 84 -0.29 0.17 -7.25
N LYS A 85 -1.41 0.08 -8.00
CA LYS A 85 -1.54 0.74 -9.33
C LYS A 85 -1.39 2.26 -9.28
N LEU A 86 -1.65 2.87 -8.12
CA LEU A 86 -1.47 4.30 -7.86
C LEU A 86 -0.05 4.63 -7.34
N SER A 87 0.72 3.60 -6.98
CA SER A 87 2.10 3.73 -6.52
C SER A 87 3.07 3.92 -7.70
N ILE A 88 4.20 4.59 -7.43
CA ILE A 88 5.23 4.94 -8.44
C ILE A 88 5.95 3.69 -8.95
N ASN A 89 6.15 2.70 -8.08
CA ASN A 89 6.72 1.41 -8.44
C ASN A 89 5.83 0.30 -7.88
N PRO A 90 4.87 -0.22 -8.67
CA PRO A 90 3.95 -1.26 -8.24
C PRO A 90 4.66 -2.57 -7.86
N ALA A 91 5.81 -2.86 -8.49
CA ALA A 91 6.59 -4.06 -8.23
C ALA A 91 7.23 -4.03 -6.84
N SER A 92 7.93 -2.95 -6.52
CA SER A 92 8.51 -2.77 -5.19
C SER A 92 7.44 -2.50 -4.13
N CYS A 93 6.30 -1.91 -4.49
CA CYS A 93 5.19 -1.65 -3.56
C CYS A 93 4.67 -2.95 -2.93
N VAL A 94 4.47 -4.00 -3.71
CA VAL A 94 3.95 -5.28 -3.19
C VAL A 94 5.04 -6.03 -2.42
N SER A 95 6.18 -6.30 -3.06
CA SER A 95 7.23 -7.15 -2.48
C SER A 95 7.92 -6.52 -1.27
N GLN A 96 8.20 -5.21 -1.30
CA GLN A 96 8.89 -4.53 -0.19
C GLN A 96 7.96 -4.35 1.02
N THR A 97 6.67 -4.10 0.78
CA THR A 97 5.71 -3.97 1.87
C THR A 97 5.43 -5.32 2.53
N GLU A 98 5.36 -6.40 1.74
CA GLU A 98 5.32 -7.77 2.24
C GLU A 98 6.58 -8.12 3.05
N ALA A 99 7.78 -7.89 2.50
CA ALA A 99 9.04 -8.18 3.19
C ALA A 99 9.17 -7.41 4.52
N ARG A 100 8.74 -6.14 4.55
CA ARG A 100 8.71 -5.33 5.78
C ARG A 100 7.70 -5.89 6.79
N PHE A 101 6.52 -6.30 6.33
CA PHE A 101 5.51 -6.89 7.20
C PHE A 101 5.92 -8.27 7.74
N ILE A 102 6.57 -9.12 6.94
CA ILE A 102 7.13 -10.40 7.40
C ILE A 102 8.20 -10.17 8.48
N ARG A 103 9.06 -9.16 8.28
CA ARG A 103 10.17 -8.89 9.20
C ARG A 103 9.74 -8.25 10.53
N TRP A 104 8.77 -7.36 10.50
CA TRP A 104 8.35 -6.56 11.66
C TRP A 104 6.98 -6.97 12.24
N GLY A 105 6.23 -7.81 11.53
CA GLY A 105 4.97 -8.40 11.98
C GLY A 105 3.96 -7.36 12.48
N VAL A 106 3.44 -7.64 13.67
CA VAL A 106 2.47 -6.82 14.41
C VAL A 106 2.94 -5.37 14.58
N SER A 107 4.22 -5.15 14.85
CA SER A 107 4.80 -3.82 15.09
C SER A 107 4.72 -2.92 13.86
N SER A 108 4.66 -3.51 12.66
CA SER A 108 4.48 -2.77 11.41
C SER A 108 3.18 -1.96 11.37
N LEU A 109 2.10 -2.48 11.98
CA LEU A 109 0.79 -1.81 12.01
C LEU A 109 0.79 -0.60 12.95
N VAL A 110 1.56 -0.68 14.04
CA VAL A 110 1.69 0.42 15.01
C VAL A 110 2.56 1.54 14.44
N VAL A 111 3.77 1.21 13.98
CA VAL A 111 4.69 2.20 13.40
C VAL A 111 4.15 2.76 12.09
N GLY A 112 3.43 1.95 11.33
CA GLY A 112 2.94 2.35 10.01
C GLY A 112 1.90 3.47 10.02
N LYS A 113 1.24 3.70 11.15
CA LYS A 113 0.36 4.86 11.37
C LYS A 113 1.03 6.21 11.11
N PHE A 114 2.33 6.29 11.39
CA PHE A 114 3.10 7.53 11.28
C PHE A 114 3.69 7.74 9.87
N ILE A 115 3.57 6.75 8.98
CA ILE A 115 4.11 6.79 7.63
C ILE A 115 2.94 6.91 6.64
N PRO A 116 2.71 8.09 6.04
CA PRO A 116 1.65 8.29 5.06
C PRO A 116 1.74 7.24 3.92
N GLY A 117 0.58 6.69 3.53
CA GLY A 117 0.48 5.65 2.50
C GLY A 117 0.78 4.23 2.99
N PHE A 118 1.74 4.04 3.91
CA PHE A 118 1.97 2.71 4.50
C PHE A 118 0.84 2.32 5.46
N SER A 119 0.24 3.29 6.18
CA SER A 119 -0.94 3.07 7.02
C SER A 119 -2.17 2.53 6.25
N THR A 120 -2.35 2.88 4.98
CA THR A 120 -3.46 2.39 4.14
C THR A 120 -3.17 0.99 3.57
N VAL A 121 -1.90 0.68 3.32
CA VAL A 121 -1.49 -0.58 2.66
C VAL A 121 -1.20 -1.71 3.65
N ALA A 122 -0.86 -1.38 4.91
CA ALA A 122 -0.55 -2.40 5.92
C ALA A 122 -1.77 -3.25 6.35
N PRO A 123 -2.98 -2.70 6.60
CA PRO A 123 -4.15 -3.52 6.95
C PRO A 123 -4.56 -4.57 5.91
N PRO A 124 -4.64 -4.27 4.59
CA PRO A 124 -4.96 -5.30 3.61
C PRO A 124 -3.87 -6.37 3.49
N ILE A 125 -2.59 -6.03 3.71
CA ILE A 125 -1.51 -7.04 3.77
C ILE A 125 -1.70 -7.96 4.98
N ALA A 126 -1.97 -7.41 6.16
CA ALA A 126 -2.25 -8.21 7.35
C ALA A 126 -3.42 -9.19 7.12
N GLY A 127 -4.43 -8.74 6.36
CA GLY A 127 -5.55 -9.57 5.91
C GLY A 127 -5.12 -10.69 4.96
N ALA A 128 -4.37 -10.35 3.91
CA ALA A 128 -3.88 -11.30 2.90
C ALA A 128 -2.97 -12.37 3.52
N LEU A 129 -2.14 -12.00 4.50
CA LEU A 129 -1.28 -12.91 5.26
C LEU A 129 -2.02 -13.70 6.36
N ARG A 130 -3.34 -13.59 6.42
CA ARG A 130 -4.21 -14.29 7.37
C ARG A 130 -3.82 -14.10 8.85
N MET A 131 -3.24 -12.96 9.20
CA MET A 131 -2.93 -12.59 10.58
C MET A 131 -4.17 -12.75 11.46
N SER A 132 -4.04 -13.29 12.69
CA SER A 132 -5.20 -13.49 13.58
C SER A 132 -5.94 -12.17 13.84
N LEU A 133 -7.29 -12.20 13.79
CA LEU A 133 -8.11 -11.00 13.95
C LEU A 133 -7.87 -10.30 15.31
N PRO A 134 -7.75 -11.01 16.45
CA PRO A 134 -7.45 -10.36 17.72
C PRO A 134 -6.10 -9.65 17.70
N GLY A 135 -5.05 -10.28 17.16
CA GLY A 135 -3.72 -9.67 17.05
C GLY A 135 -3.73 -8.43 16.16
N PHE A 136 -4.47 -8.47 15.05
CA PHE A 136 -4.65 -7.34 14.16
C PHE A 136 -5.35 -6.16 14.85
N LEU A 137 -6.51 -6.41 15.49
CA LEU A 137 -7.29 -5.37 16.15
C LEU A 137 -6.53 -4.72 17.30
N LEU A 138 -5.78 -5.50 18.09
CA LEU A 138 -4.92 -4.97 19.15
C LEU A 138 -3.84 -4.04 18.59
N ALA A 139 -3.17 -4.45 17.51
CA ALA A 139 -2.12 -3.65 16.89
C ALA A 139 -2.67 -2.38 16.21
N ALA A 140 -3.78 -2.50 15.49
CA ALA A 140 -4.46 -1.37 14.85
C ALA A 140 -4.96 -0.37 15.90
N GLY A 141 -5.56 -0.87 16.98
CA GLY A 141 -6.02 -0.07 18.12
C GLY A 141 -4.87 0.62 18.85
N ALA A 142 -3.77 -0.10 19.14
CA ALA A 142 -2.58 0.47 19.77
C ALA A 142 -1.96 1.58 18.90
N GLY A 143 -1.81 1.32 17.60
CA GLY A 143 -1.34 2.31 16.63
C GLY A 143 -2.24 3.53 16.53
N ALA A 144 -3.57 3.33 16.47
CA ALA A 144 -4.54 4.41 16.43
C ALA A 144 -4.52 5.25 17.71
N SER A 145 -4.39 4.59 18.87
CA SER A 145 -4.32 5.25 20.18
C SER A 145 -3.08 6.12 20.31
N LEU A 146 -1.91 5.59 19.90
CA LEU A 146 -0.66 6.36 19.92
C LEU A 146 -0.71 7.54 18.94
N TRP A 147 -1.14 7.30 17.69
CA TRP A 147 -1.20 8.35 16.67
C TRP A 147 -2.20 9.46 17.01
N ALA A 148 -3.45 9.10 17.34
CA ALA A 148 -4.49 10.07 17.68
C ALA A 148 -4.21 10.73 19.04
N GLY A 149 -3.74 9.96 20.02
CA GLY A 149 -3.39 10.45 21.35
C GLY A 149 -2.25 11.46 21.33
N LEU A 150 -1.21 11.24 20.51
CA LEU A 150 -0.13 12.22 20.35
C LEU A 150 -0.63 13.51 19.70
N ALA A 151 -1.48 13.42 18.66
CA ALA A 151 -2.04 14.61 18.02
C ALA A 151 -2.98 15.39 18.95
N LEU A 152 -3.90 14.71 19.64
CA LEU A 152 -4.83 15.34 20.58
C LEU A 152 -4.10 15.91 21.80
N GLY A 153 -3.15 15.16 22.36
CA GLY A 153 -2.34 15.59 23.49
C GLY A 153 -1.47 16.81 23.15
N ALA A 154 -0.85 16.83 21.97
CA ALA A 154 -0.14 18.00 21.48
C ALA A 154 -1.06 19.21 21.34
N GLY A 155 -2.28 19.02 20.81
CA GLY A 155 -3.30 20.07 20.72
C GLY A 155 -3.68 20.65 22.08
N TRP A 156 -3.84 19.77 23.08
CA TRP A 156 -4.24 20.16 24.43
C TRP A 156 -3.12 20.89 25.19
N ILE A 157 -1.87 20.44 25.08
CA ILE A 157 -0.71 21.05 25.74
C ILE A 157 -0.36 22.39 25.07
N LEU A 158 -0.37 22.45 23.74
CA LEU A 158 0.06 23.62 22.94
C LEU A 158 -1.13 24.47 22.48
N LYS A 159 -2.20 24.53 23.29
CA LYS A 159 -3.49 25.13 22.89
C LYS A 159 -3.34 26.55 22.29
N ASP A 160 -2.53 27.39 22.93
CA ASP A 160 -2.38 28.80 22.54
C ASP A 160 -1.63 28.94 21.20
N THR A 161 -0.58 28.12 21.01
CA THR A 161 0.19 28.07 19.76
C THR A 161 -0.61 27.49 18.61
N VAL A 162 -1.41 26.44 18.88
CA VAL A 162 -2.27 25.80 17.87
C VAL A 162 -3.35 26.77 17.41
N GLN A 163 -4.04 27.44 18.34
CA GLN A 163 -5.07 28.43 17.99
C GLN A 163 -4.48 29.63 17.25
N ALA A 164 -3.33 30.16 17.68
CA ALA A 164 -2.64 31.24 16.97
C ALA A 164 -2.22 30.83 15.56
N SER A 165 -1.74 29.59 15.38
CA SER A 165 -1.34 29.07 14.07
C SER A 165 -2.53 28.83 13.15
N ILE A 166 -3.67 28.39 13.66
CA ILE A 166 -4.89 28.18 12.86
C ILE A 166 -5.46 29.52 12.40
N ILE A 167 -5.48 30.54 13.26
CA ILE A 167 -5.91 31.89 12.90
C ILE A 167 -4.95 32.52 11.87
N ALA A 168 -3.65 32.29 12.02
CA ALA A 168 -2.66 32.72 11.03
C ALA A 168 -2.81 31.97 9.70
N LEU A 169 -3.14 30.68 9.75
CA LEU A 169 -3.38 29.85 8.56
C LEU A 169 -4.65 30.30 7.83
N ASP A 170 -5.70 30.69 8.54
CA ASP A 170 -6.95 31.21 7.94
C ASP A 170 -6.67 32.51 7.14
N ARG A 171 -5.86 33.42 7.69
CA ARG A 171 -5.40 34.64 6.99
C ARG A 171 -4.58 34.36 5.74
N HIS A 172 -3.91 33.21 5.68
CA HIS A 172 -3.08 32.80 4.54
C HIS A 172 -3.68 31.64 3.74
N THR A 173 -4.93 31.25 3.99
CA THR A 173 -5.56 30.09 3.33
C THR A 173 -5.66 30.30 1.83
N GLY A 174 -5.96 31.53 1.39
CA GLY A 174 -5.93 31.92 -0.02
C GLY A 174 -4.55 31.71 -0.66
N THR A 175 -3.47 32.15 0.00
CA THR A 175 -2.09 31.95 -0.47
C THR A 175 -1.63 30.50 -0.38
N ALA A 176 -2.01 29.78 0.68
CA ALA A 176 -1.67 28.38 0.87
C ALA A 176 -2.35 27.48 -0.16
N LEU A 177 -3.60 27.76 -0.53
CA LEU A 177 -4.28 27.09 -1.64
C LEU A 177 -3.68 27.49 -2.99
N ALA A 178 -3.40 28.78 -3.20
CA ALA A 178 -2.79 29.27 -4.44
C ALA A 178 -1.39 28.69 -4.71
N ILE A 179 -0.66 28.27 -3.67
CA ILE A 179 0.65 27.61 -3.79
C ILE A 179 0.49 26.08 -3.73
N GLY A 180 -0.38 25.57 -2.86
CA GLY A 180 -0.60 24.14 -2.65
C GLY A 180 -1.22 23.44 -3.86
N LEU A 181 -2.21 24.05 -4.53
CA LEU A 181 -2.82 23.52 -5.75
C LEU A 181 -1.81 23.35 -6.90
N PRO A 182 -0.98 24.34 -7.26
CA PRO A 182 0.02 24.15 -8.29
C PRO A 182 1.16 23.25 -7.86
N ILE A 183 1.56 23.20 -6.59
CA ILE A 183 2.53 22.20 -6.10
C ILE A 183 1.95 20.79 -6.22
N PHE A 184 0.70 20.58 -5.79
CA PHE A 184 0.02 19.31 -5.91
C PHE A 184 -0.20 18.94 -7.38
N GLY A 185 -0.57 19.90 -8.22
CA GLY A 185 -0.72 19.74 -9.67
C GLY A 185 0.59 19.43 -10.37
N ALA A 186 1.69 20.09 -10.00
CA ALA A 186 3.03 19.82 -10.51
C ALA A 186 3.54 18.46 -10.01
N TRP A 187 3.31 18.11 -8.75
CA TRP A 187 3.62 16.80 -8.20
C TRP A 187 2.82 15.70 -8.89
N LEU A 188 1.51 15.90 -9.08
CA LEU A 188 0.62 14.96 -9.77
C LEU A 188 1.00 14.85 -11.25
N GLY A 189 1.27 15.96 -11.91
CA GLY A 189 1.75 16.02 -13.30
C GLY A 189 3.10 15.33 -13.46
N TRP A 190 4.05 15.58 -12.56
CA TRP A 190 5.33 14.88 -12.52
C TRP A 190 5.15 13.39 -12.26
N LYS A 191 4.25 13.00 -11.35
CA LYS A 191 3.91 11.61 -11.05
C LYS A 191 3.27 10.91 -12.24
N LEU A 192 2.36 11.58 -12.95
CA LEU A 192 1.74 11.09 -14.18
C LEU A 192 2.75 10.98 -15.31
N TRP A 193 3.67 11.95 -15.43
CA TRP A 193 4.75 11.93 -16.42
C TRP A 193 5.77 10.83 -16.13
N GLN A 194 6.13 10.60 -14.87
CA GLN A 194 6.97 9.47 -14.46
C GLN A 194 6.29 8.14 -14.79
N LYS A 195 4.99 8.00 -14.51
CA LYS A 195 4.21 6.80 -14.90
C LYS A 195 4.18 6.62 -16.42
N TYR A 196 3.95 7.69 -17.17
CA TYR A 196 3.98 7.68 -18.64
C TYR A 196 5.36 7.29 -19.18
N ARG A 197 6.42 7.92 -18.65
CA ARG A 197 7.81 7.63 -19.02
C ARG A 197 8.18 6.20 -18.65
N PHE A 198 7.78 5.70 -17.49
CA PHE A 198 8.01 4.32 -17.07
C PHE A 198 7.31 3.34 -18.02
N ARG A 199 6.03 3.57 -18.37
CA ARG A 199 5.32 2.76 -19.37
C ARG A 199 6.01 2.75 -20.73
N ARG A 200 6.46 3.92 -21.20
CA ARG A 200 7.16 4.06 -22.47
C ARG A 200 8.56 3.45 -22.44
N PHE A 201 9.23 3.49 -21.28
CA PHE A 201 10.48 2.78 -21.06
C PHE A 201 10.26 1.26 -21.05
N CYS A 202 9.15 0.77 -20.49
CA CYS A 202 8.85 -0.65 -20.24
C CYS A 202 8.38 -1.47 -21.47
N ALA A 203 8.58 -0.98 -22.68
CA ALA A 203 8.35 -1.73 -23.91
C ALA A 203 9.43 -2.82 -24.11
N VAL A 204 9.49 -3.79 -23.22
CA VAL A 204 10.23 -5.04 -23.42
C VAL A 204 9.29 -6.00 -24.16
N PRO A 205 9.75 -6.74 -25.17
CA PRO A 205 8.93 -7.76 -25.84
C PRO A 205 8.40 -8.76 -24.81
N HIS A 206 7.08 -8.85 -24.67
CA HIS A 206 6.45 -9.84 -23.81
C HIS A 206 6.33 -11.16 -24.57
N ILE A 207 6.27 -12.27 -23.83
CA ILE A 207 5.85 -13.57 -24.36
C ILE A 207 4.40 -13.82 -23.91
N THR A 208 3.55 -14.33 -24.79
CA THR A 208 2.17 -14.68 -24.41
C THR A 208 2.13 -16.01 -23.65
N PRO A 209 1.10 -16.30 -22.83
CA PRO A 209 0.97 -17.61 -22.20
C PRO A 209 0.96 -18.78 -23.19
N ALA A 210 0.32 -18.63 -24.36
CA ALA A 210 0.28 -19.66 -25.40
C ALA A 210 1.68 -19.91 -26.00
N GLU A 211 2.41 -18.84 -26.32
CA GLU A 211 3.80 -18.93 -26.80
C GLU A 211 4.72 -19.56 -25.76
N LEU A 212 4.53 -19.23 -24.48
CA LEU A 212 5.32 -19.83 -23.41
C LEU A 212 5.08 -21.33 -23.31
N ILE A 213 3.81 -21.77 -23.35
CA ILE A 213 3.47 -23.20 -23.32
C ILE A 213 4.11 -23.93 -24.50
N ALA A 214 4.06 -23.36 -25.71
CA ALA A 214 4.74 -23.92 -26.88
C ALA A 214 6.27 -23.97 -26.69
N ALA A 215 6.87 -22.91 -26.16
CA ALA A 215 8.32 -22.83 -25.94
C ALA A 215 8.81 -23.80 -24.85
N LEU A 216 7.99 -24.13 -23.86
CA LEU A 216 8.33 -25.12 -22.82
C LEU A 216 8.39 -26.55 -23.36
N ASN A 217 7.74 -26.83 -24.50
CA ASN A 217 7.77 -28.13 -25.17
C ASN A 217 8.87 -28.24 -26.24
N ALA A 218 9.66 -27.18 -26.47
CA ALA A 218 10.78 -27.21 -27.40
C ALA A 218 11.98 -27.98 -26.81
N GLU A 219 12.92 -28.40 -27.67
CA GLU A 219 14.15 -29.08 -27.25
C GLU A 219 14.99 -28.27 -26.24
N GLN A 220 14.95 -26.94 -26.35
CA GLN A 220 15.64 -26.02 -25.44
C GLN A 220 14.62 -25.07 -24.79
N PRO A 221 13.95 -25.50 -23.71
CA PRO A 221 12.94 -24.67 -23.07
C PRO A 221 13.57 -23.46 -22.37
N PRO A 222 12.85 -22.32 -22.32
CA PRO A 222 13.30 -21.13 -21.62
C PRO A 222 13.41 -21.39 -20.11
N LEU A 223 14.28 -20.64 -19.45
CA LEU A 223 14.40 -20.64 -17.99
C LEU A 223 13.31 -19.75 -17.39
N LEU A 224 12.62 -20.23 -16.38
CA LEU A 224 11.52 -19.51 -15.74
C LEU A 224 11.99 -18.87 -14.43
N LEU A 225 11.74 -17.56 -14.28
CA LEU A 225 12.03 -16.80 -13.06
C LEU A 225 10.73 -16.29 -12.44
N ASP A 226 10.37 -16.83 -11.29
CA ASP A 226 9.17 -16.48 -10.53
C ASP A 226 9.51 -15.42 -9.47
N LEU A 227 8.98 -14.21 -9.67
CA LEU A 227 9.22 -13.02 -8.84
C LEU A 227 7.99 -12.67 -8.00
N ARG A 228 7.09 -13.64 -7.78
CA ARG A 228 5.97 -13.46 -6.87
C ARG A 228 6.46 -13.37 -5.42
N GLY A 229 5.65 -12.72 -4.59
CA GLY A 229 5.88 -12.64 -3.15
C GLY A 229 6.01 -14.02 -2.52
N THR A 230 6.88 -14.15 -1.51
CA THR A 230 7.18 -15.43 -0.86
C THR A 230 5.93 -16.08 -0.27
N THR A 231 5.00 -15.29 0.23
CA THR A 231 3.75 -15.82 0.81
C THR A 231 2.76 -16.28 -0.25
N MET A 232 2.69 -15.60 -1.41
CA MET A 232 1.88 -16.07 -2.54
C MET A 232 2.40 -17.41 -3.06
N ILE A 233 3.73 -17.57 -3.11
CA ILE A 233 4.36 -18.83 -3.49
C ILE A 233 4.12 -19.91 -2.44
N ALA A 234 4.12 -19.56 -1.15
CA ALA A 234 3.77 -20.50 -0.09
C ALA A 234 2.31 -20.99 -0.17
N GLU A 235 1.38 -20.12 -0.60
CA GLU A 235 -0.04 -20.48 -0.74
C GLU A 235 -0.35 -21.25 -2.02
N THR A 236 0.26 -20.87 -3.16
CA THR A 236 -0.10 -21.40 -4.49
C THR A 236 0.92 -22.37 -5.07
N GLY A 237 2.06 -22.53 -4.41
CA GLY A 237 3.24 -23.21 -4.95
C GLY A 237 3.99 -22.34 -5.98
N PRO A 238 5.28 -22.62 -6.21
CA PRO A 238 6.02 -22.00 -7.30
C PRO A 238 5.49 -22.48 -8.65
N VAL A 239 5.65 -21.68 -9.70
CA VAL A 239 5.36 -22.16 -11.06
C VAL A 239 6.29 -23.34 -11.38
N PRO A 240 5.78 -24.47 -11.91
CA PRO A 240 6.60 -25.65 -12.18
C PRO A 240 7.80 -25.31 -13.07
N GLY A 241 8.99 -25.75 -12.65
CA GLY A 241 10.25 -25.47 -13.35
C GLY A 241 10.78 -24.04 -13.20
N ALA A 242 10.10 -23.17 -12.44
CA ALA A 242 10.56 -21.82 -12.18
C ALA A 242 11.48 -21.75 -10.95
N ARG A 243 12.53 -20.94 -11.08
CA ARG A 243 13.35 -20.53 -9.94
C ARG A 243 12.71 -19.31 -9.29
N VAL A 244 12.52 -19.38 -7.98
CA VAL A 244 11.95 -18.29 -7.18
C VAL A 244 13.04 -17.31 -6.80
N ALA A 245 12.78 -16.02 -6.98
CA ALA A 245 13.70 -14.96 -6.57
C ALA A 245 12.97 -13.69 -6.13
N GLU A 246 13.57 -12.94 -5.22
CA GLU A 246 13.18 -11.55 -4.92
C GLU A 246 13.97 -10.58 -5.80
N HIS A 247 13.40 -9.41 -6.12
CA HIS A 247 14.07 -8.37 -6.93
C HIS A 247 15.44 -7.98 -6.40
N ASP A 248 15.62 -7.91 -5.08
CA ASP A 248 16.87 -7.50 -4.44
C ASP A 248 17.96 -8.58 -4.50
N ARG A 249 17.58 -9.83 -4.83
CA ARG A 249 18.50 -10.98 -4.90
C ARG A 249 18.58 -11.62 -6.29
N LEU A 250 18.18 -10.88 -7.33
CA LEU A 250 18.22 -11.35 -8.72
C LEU A 250 19.61 -11.89 -9.11
N HIS A 251 20.67 -11.13 -8.81
CA HIS A 251 22.03 -11.50 -9.20
C HIS A 251 22.45 -12.87 -8.62
N GLY A 252 22.19 -13.10 -7.33
CA GLY A 252 22.50 -14.38 -6.69
C GLY A 252 21.61 -15.51 -7.19
N ALA A 253 20.36 -15.21 -7.57
CA ALA A 253 19.40 -16.21 -8.01
C ALA A 253 19.63 -16.70 -9.44
N VAL A 254 20.18 -15.89 -10.34
CA VAL A 254 20.36 -16.27 -11.76
C VAL A 254 21.81 -16.36 -12.20
N GLY A 255 22.78 -16.10 -11.31
CA GLY A 255 24.20 -15.96 -11.68
C GLY A 255 24.83 -17.19 -12.35
N ASP A 256 24.32 -18.39 -12.07
CA ASP A 256 24.69 -19.67 -12.67
C ASP A 256 24.01 -19.95 -14.02
N TRP A 257 23.04 -19.12 -14.44
CA TRP A 257 22.33 -19.34 -15.70
C TRP A 257 23.14 -18.91 -16.93
N PRO A 258 23.14 -19.71 -18.01
CA PRO A 258 23.81 -19.36 -19.25
C PRO A 258 23.19 -18.11 -19.87
N LYS A 259 24.02 -17.10 -20.17
CA LYS A 259 23.59 -15.80 -20.72
C LYS A 259 22.87 -15.91 -22.06
N SER A 260 23.12 -16.98 -22.82
CA SER A 260 22.50 -17.26 -24.12
C SER A 260 21.12 -17.89 -24.04
N ARG A 261 20.76 -18.50 -22.91
CA ARG A 261 19.48 -19.21 -22.80
C ARG A 261 18.34 -18.22 -22.54
N PRO A 262 17.21 -18.30 -23.26
CA PRO A 262 16.10 -17.39 -23.04
C PRO A 262 15.55 -17.50 -21.62
N ILE A 263 15.26 -16.37 -20.99
CA ILE A 263 14.64 -16.28 -19.67
C ILE A 263 13.25 -15.69 -19.82
N VAL A 264 12.29 -16.25 -19.10
CA VAL A 264 10.96 -15.69 -18.95
C VAL A 264 10.72 -15.31 -17.50
N THR A 265 10.44 -14.02 -17.28
CA THR A 265 10.16 -13.49 -15.94
C THR A 265 8.65 -13.44 -15.70
N LEU A 266 8.24 -13.83 -14.51
CA LEU A 266 6.84 -13.88 -14.08
C LEU A 266 6.68 -13.11 -12.77
N CYS A 267 5.59 -12.36 -12.63
CA CYS A 267 5.19 -11.78 -11.36
C CYS A 267 3.66 -11.74 -11.24
N ALA A 268 3.16 -11.32 -10.07
CA ALA A 268 1.75 -11.02 -9.84
C ALA A 268 1.49 -9.51 -9.66
N CYS A 269 2.44 -8.67 -10.10
CA CYS A 269 2.36 -7.22 -9.96
C CYS A 269 1.46 -6.60 -11.04
N PRO A 270 0.85 -5.42 -10.80
CA PRO A 270 0.12 -4.70 -11.82
C PRO A 270 0.98 -4.45 -13.08
N GLU A 271 0.40 -4.69 -14.26
CA GLU A 271 1.04 -4.40 -15.56
C GLU A 271 2.42 -5.06 -15.72
N ASP A 272 2.59 -6.25 -15.13
CA ASP A 272 3.82 -7.04 -15.18
C ASP A 272 5.07 -6.28 -14.69
N ALA A 273 4.88 -5.21 -13.90
CA ALA A 273 5.94 -4.25 -13.57
C ALA A 273 7.18 -4.92 -12.96
N GLY A 274 6.98 -5.93 -12.11
CA GLY A 274 8.07 -6.66 -11.48
C GLY A 274 8.84 -7.53 -12.48
N ALA A 275 8.11 -8.26 -13.33
CA ALA A 275 8.70 -9.08 -14.38
C ALA A 275 9.49 -8.21 -15.38
N ILE A 276 8.96 -7.05 -15.76
CA ILE A 276 9.64 -6.10 -16.65
C ILE A 276 10.90 -5.53 -16.00
N GLN A 277 10.83 -5.11 -14.73
CA GLN A 277 11.99 -4.56 -14.02
C GLN A 277 13.14 -5.56 -13.95
N ALA A 278 12.83 -6.82 -13.60
CA ALA A 278 13.82 -7.88 -13.58
C ALA A 278 14.36 -8.19 -14.98
N ALA A 279 13.49 -8.28 -16.00
CA ALA A 279 13.91 -8.54 -17.37
C ALA A 279 14.93 -7.52 -17.85
N ARG A 280 14.71 -6.24 -17.58
CA ARG A 280 15.65 -5.17 -17.95
C ARG A 280 16.95 -5.21 -17.19
N HIS A 281 16.90 -5.52 -15.89
CA HIS A 281 18.12 -5.66 -15.11
C HIS A 281 18.98 -6.78 -15.68
N LEU A 282 18.39 -7.94 -15.96
CA LEU A 282 19.07 -9.08 -16.58
C LEU A 282 19.60 -8.75 -17.98
N LEU A 283 18.84 -8.08 -18.83
CA LEU A 283 19.34 -7.63 -20.15
C LEU A 283 20.57 -6.72 -20.01
N LYS A 284 20.61 -5.83 -19.00
CA LYS A 284 21.79 -4.99 -18.71
C LYS A 284 22.99 -5.78 -18.18
N GLU A 285 22.74 -6.86 -17.44
CA GLU A 285 23.75 -7.82 -16.95
C GLU A 285 24.24 -8.80 -18.04
N GLY A 286 23.88 -8.55 -19.31
CA GLY A 286 24.39 -9.29 -20.47
C GLY A 286 23.63 -10.57 -20.82
N TYR A 287 22.44 -10.82 -20.27
CA TYR A 287 21.58 -11.91 -20.76
C TYR A 287 21.01 -11.53 -22.14
N LEU A 288 21.03 -12.45 -23.10
CA LEU A 288 20.71 -12.16 -24.50
C LEU A 288 19.21 -12.06 -24.78
N SER A 289 18.37 -12.76 -24.02
CA SER A 289 16.92 -12.76 -24.22
C SER A 289 16.19 -12.94 -22.89
N VAL A 290 15.47 -11.89 -22.49
CA VAL A 290 14.65 -11.92 -21.28
C VAL A 290 13.30 -11.29 -21.58
N ARG A 291 12.23 -12.07 -21.48
CA ARG A 291 10.87 -11.65 -21.85
C ARG A 291 9.92 -11.80 -20.67
N PRO A 292 9.26 -10.74 -20.19
CA PRO A 292 8.21 -10.86 -19.19
C PRO A 292 6.98 -11.60 -19.76
N LEU A 293 6.35 -12.44 -18.93
CA LEU A 293 5.09 -13.09 -19.30
C LEU A 293 3.96 -12.06 -19.30
N GLN A 294 3.25 -11.97 -20.43
CA GLN A 294 2.12 -11.06 -20.58
C GLN A 294 0.96 -11.43 -19.64
N GLY A 295 0.55 -10.49 -18.79
CA GLY A 295 -0.53 -10.67 -17.82
C GLY A 295 -0.12 -11.49 -16.59
N GLY A 296 1.17 -11.82 -16.47
CA GLY A 296 1.76 -12.42 -15.28
C GLY A 296 1.12 -13.74 -14.86
N TYR A 297 1.10 -13.97 -13.54
CA TYR A 297 0.63 -15.22 -12.95
C TYR A 297 -0.86 -15.51 -13.21
N ASP A 298 -1.72 -14.50 -13.21
CA ASP A 298 -3.15 -14.70 -13.45
C ASP A 298 -3.41 -15.20 -14.87
N ALA A 299 -2.71 -14.64 -15.86
CA ALA A 299 -2.80 -15.07 -17.26
C ALA A 299 -2.21 -16.48 -17.45
N TRP A 300 -1.11 -16.80 -16.76
CA TRP A 300 -0.55 -18.16 -16.75
C TRP A 300 -1.54 -19.19 -16.22
N MET A 301 -2.18 -18.91 -15.09
CA MET A 301 -3.16 -19.81 -14.48
C MET A 301 -4.40 -19.98 -15.35
N ALA A 302 -4.88 -18.91 -16.00
CA ALA A 302 -5.99 -19.00 -16.94
C ALA A 302 -5.66 -19.88 -18.15
N ALA A 303 -4.46 -19.73 -18.72
CA ALA A 303 -4.04 -20.51 -19.88
C ALA A 303 -3.80 -21.99 -19.55
N THR A 304 -3.21 -22.28 -18.39
CA THR A 304 -2.91 -23.65 -17.95
C THR A 304 -4.15 -24.43 -17.53
N ARG A 305 -5.15 -23.79 -16.89
CA ARG A 305 -6.45 -24.42 -16.63
C ARG A 305 -7.17 -24.82 -17.91
N ASN A 306 -7.13 -23.97 -18.94
CA ASN A 306 -7.75 -24.26 -20.23
C ASN A 306 -7.07 -25.43 -20.97
N ASN A 307 -5.76 -25.62 -20.78
CA ASN A 307 -5.01 -26.73 -21.38
C ASN A 307 -5.08 -28.02 -20.55
N ASN A 308 -5.55 -27.99 -19.30
CA ASN A 308 -5.69 -29.17 -18.47
C ASN A 308 -6.89 -29.06 -17.51
N PRO A 309 -8.13 -29.30 -17.98
CA PRO A 309 -9.38 -29.00 -17.24
C PRO A 309 -9.66 -29.90 -16.02
N ARG A 310 -8.68 -30.68 -15.53
CA ARG A 310 -8.84 -31.67 -14.45
C ARG A 310 -8.06 -31.35 -13.16
N GLN A 311 -7.58 -30.11 -12.98
CA GLN A 311 -6.96 -29.65 -11.71
C GLN A 311 -7.70 -28.48 -11.09
#